data_AF-O27878-F1
#
_entry.id   AF-O27878-F1
#
_cell.length_a   1.000
_cell.length_b   1.000
_cell.length_c   1.000
_cell.angle_alpha   90.00
_cell.angle_beta   90.00
_cell.angle_gamma   90.00
#
_symmetry.space_group_name_H-M   'P 1'
#
loop_
_entity.id
_entity.type
_entity.pdbx_description
1 polymer ?
#
loop_
_entity_poly.entity_id
_entity_poly.type
_entity_poly.pdbx_seq_one_letter_code
_entity_poly.pdbx_strand_id
1 'polypeptide(L)'
;MEMEMINIRVLRFEPGVDEKPHLESYEIPSKEKMKVLDALQLINKIHGANIAFRSSCRAGQCGSCAVKMNGEVVLACRAEVEDGAIIEPIDLPVIKDLMVDRGEIEEKVKSMQLYLQASSEGIQRIRPEDYLDSKKLRGCIECFSCISSCPVIKESSEYAGPYFMRYLSKFAFDPRDTGDRAQEGVDKGLYCCTTCGKCAEVCPKELNVPGDAIEKLRAMACREGSGPLDAHRRIKKLISETGRSVDRIKDGFIESVGKNPGSRIGFFTGCLVDYRMPEVGMALLRVLREHGFDVDVPEGQVCCGSPMIRTGQVDIVEDLVEKNRKALRDYDTIITVCAGCGATLKKDYPRYGVKLNVLDISEFLADRIDTIKMKPVNMRVTYHDPCHLKRGQGVEFEPRKILRKIPGLEFVEMEKPDQCCGSGGGVKSGKPEVAEALGRKKADMIRELDVDAVVTICPFCQLHIRDSLDLAGLENVRVMNILELLDLAYSD
;
A
#
# COMPACT_ATOMS: atom_id res chain seq x y z
N MET A 1 21.33 5.11 -41.36
CA MET A 1 20.38 4.48 -40.43
C MET A 1 19.26 5.48 -40.24
N GLU A 2 18.02 5.13 -40.62
CA GLU A 2 16.86 5.96 -40.28
C GLU A 2 16.79 6.10 -38.77
N MET A 3 16.63 7.33 -38.29
CA MET A 3 16.44 7.60 -36.87
C MET A 3 15.02 7.15 -36.51
N GLU A 4 14.92 6.16 -35.64
CA GLU A 4 13.64 5.72 -35.09
C GLU A 4 12.93 6.92 -34.43
N MET A 5 11.63 7.09 -34.70
CA MET A 5 10.83 8.18 -34.17
C MET A 5 9.93 7.64 -33.07
N ILE A 6 9.69 8.42 -32.02
CA ILE A 6 8.72 8.13 -30.96
C ILE A 6 7.70 9.25 -30.88
N ASN A 7 6.47 8.90 -30.55
CA ASN A 7 5.35 9.81 -30.33
C ASN A 7 5.10 9.99 -28.84
N ILE A 8 5.21 11.23 -28.36
CA ILE A 8 4.95 11.59 -26.96
C ILE A 8 3.71 12.45 -26.89
N ARG A 9 2.79 12.09 -25.99
CA ARG A 9 1.58 12.88 -25.68
C ARG A 9 1.83 13.70 -24.43
N VAL A 10 1.55 15.00 -24.49
CA VAL A 10 1.73 15.91 -23.35
C VAL A 10 0.40 16.59 -23.04
N LEU A 11 0.00 16.61 -21.78
CA LEU A 11 -1.15 17.38 -21.33
C LEU A 11 -0.78 18.87 -21.34
N ARG A 12 -1.40 19.61 -22.26
CA ARG A 12 -1.23 21.05 -22.46
C ARG A 12 -2.33 21.82 -21.76
N PHE A 13 -1.97 22.98 -21.24
CA PHE A 13 -2.92 23.94 -20.67
C PHE A 13 -2.26 25.31 -20.53
N GLU A 14 -2.83 26.33 -21.18
CA GLU A 14 -2.48 27.73 -21.07
C GLU A 14 -3.65 28.52 -20.44
N PRO A 15 -3.50 29.02 -19.20
CA PRO A 15 -4.54 29.82 -18.56
C PRO A 15 -4.92 31.05 -19.38
N GLY A 16 -6.22 31.26 -19.54
CA GLY A 16 -6.77 32.38 -20.30
C GLY A 16 -6.77 32.17 -21.83
N VAL A 17 -6.19 31.08 -22.32
CA VAL A 17 -6.30 30.64 -23.72
C VAL A 17 -7.15 29.37 -23.81
N ASP A 18 -6.82 28.35 -23.01
CA ASP A 18 -7.53 27.08 -23.02
C ASP A 18 -8.67 27.05 -22.00
N GLU A 19 -9.83 26.52 -22.40
CA GLU A 19 -10.96 26.30 -21.49
C GLU A 19 -10.72 25.13 -20.53
N LYS A 20 -10.06 24.08 -21.03
CA LYS A 20 -9.72 22.86 -20.28
C LYS A 20 -8.41 22.25 -20.80
N PRO A 21 -7.69 21.47 -19.98
CA PRO A 21 -6.51 20.76 -20.44
C PRO A 21 -6.82 19.82 -21.60
N HIS A 22 -5.89 19.71 -22.56
CA HIS A 22 -6.00 18.83 -23.72
C HIS A 22 -4.68 18.11 -24.00
N LEU A 23 -4.75 16.94 -24.62
CA LEU A 23 -3.55 16.19 -25.01
C LEU A 23 -3.09 16.63 -26.40
N GLU A 24 -1.81 16.97 -26.53
CA GLU A 24 -1.15 17.17 -27.82
C GLU A 24 -0.09 16.08 -28.04
N SER A 25 0.07 15.64 -29.30
CA SER A 25 1.01 14.59 -29.70
C SER A 25 2.20 15.19 -30.46
N TYR A 26 3.40 14.72 -30.15
CA TYR A 26 4.63 15.20 -30.78
C TYR A 26 5.52 14.03 -31.18
N GLU A 27 5.90 13.98 -32.45
CA GLU A 27 6.89 13.03 -32.95
C GLU A 27 8.30 13.62 -32.81
N ILE A 28 9.19 12.88 -32.16
CA ILE A 28 10.59 13.26 -31.98
C ILE A 28 11.52 12.08 -32.26
N PRO A 29 12.77 12.32 -32.68
CA PRO A 29 13.73 11.24 -32.82
C PRO A 29 14.05 10.57 -31.49
N SER A 30 13.99 9.24 -31.48
CA SER A 30 14.36 8.36 -30.37
C SER A 30 15.86 8.42 -30.08
N LYS A 31 16.21 8.21 -28.82
CA LYS A 31 17.59 7.98 -28.37
C LYS A 31 17.60 6.89 -27.30
N GLU A 32 18.70 6.13 -27.25
CA GLU A 32 18.88 5.13 -26.21
C GLU A 32 18.82 5.79 -24.81
N LYS A 33 18.00 5.24 -23.91
CA LYS A 33 17.82 5.71 -22.51
C LYS A 33 17.39 7.18 -22.41
N MET A 34 16.72 7.69 -23.43
CA MET A 34 16.19 9.05 -23.46
C MET A 34 15.31 9.30 -22.25
N LYS A 35 15.58 10.38 -21.52
CA LYS A 35 14.77 10.73 -20.34
C LYS A 35 13.57 11.55 -20.74
N VAL A 36 12.51 11.52 -19.94
CA VAL A 36 11.32 12.38 -20.14
C VAL A 36 11.71 13.85 -20.28
N LEU A 37 12.68 14.32 -19.47
CA LEU A 37 13.16 15.70 -19.56
C LEU A 37 13.84 16.01 -20.90
N ASP A 38 14.58 15.05 -21.47
CA ASP A 38 15.22 15.21 -22.78
C ASP A 38 14.17 15.28 -23.89
N ALA A 39 13.10 14.47 -23.79
CA ALA A 39 11.96 14.52 -24.70
C ALA A 39 11.25 15.86 -24.66
N LEU A 40 10.90 16.37 -23.49
CA LEU A 40 10.24 17.68 -23.36
C LEU A 40 11.09 18.82 -23.94
N GLN A 41 12.41 18.79 -23.71
CA GLN A 41 13.33 19.76 -24.29
C GLN A 41 13.41 19.63 -25.82
N LEU A 42 13.42 18.41 -26.34
CA LEU A 42 13.50 18.16 -27.78
C LEU A 42 12.21 18.55 -28.50
N ILE A 43 11.05 18.29 -27.90
CA ILE A 43 9.74 18.73 -28.41
C ILE A 43 9.72 20.25 -28.54
N ASN A 44 10.10 20.98 -27.48
CA ASN A 44 10.18 22.44 -27.55
C ASN A 44 11.15 22.92 -28.64
N LYS A 45 12.28 22.23 -28.84
CA LYS A 45 13.27 22.59 -29.85
C LYS A 45 12.79 22.33 -31.29
N ILE A 46 12.16 21.19 -31.56
CA ILE A 46 11.77 20.78 -32.91
C ILE A 46 10.44 21.43 -33.32
N HIS A 47 9.46 21.44 -32.41
CA HIS A 47 8.09 21.84 -32.72
C HIS A 47 7.77 23.27 -32.30
N GLY A 48 8.65 23.94 -31.54
CA GLY A 48 8.35 25.27 -30.98
C GLY A 48 7.15 25.25 -30.01
N ALA A 49 6.86 24.09 -29.40
CA ALA A 49 5.65 23.85 -28.63
C ALA A 49 5.53 24.72 -27.35
N ASN A 50 6.65 25.27 -26.86
CA ASN A 50 6.72 26.12 -25.66
C ASN A 50 6.05 25.50 -24.42
N ILE A 51 6.21 24.18 -24.25
CA ILE A 51 5.72 23.43 -23.10
C ILE A 51 6.42 23.95 -21.84
N ALA A 52 5.63 24.37 -20.85
CA ALA A 52 6.12 24.80 -19.55
C ALA A 52 6.36 23.60 -18.61
N PHE A 53 7.58 23.49 -18.08
CA PHE A 53 7.94 22.50 -17.06
C PHE A 53 9.09 23.01 -16.19
N ARG A 54 9.17 22.53 -14.93
CA ARG A 54 10.28 22.86 -14.03
C ARG A 54 11.46 21.92 -14.27
N SER A 55 12.67 22.46 -14.38
CA SER A 55 13.91 21.68 -14.38
C SER A 55 15.05 22.49 -13.74
N SER A 56 15.98 21.80 -13.06
CA SER A 56 17.10 22.45 -12.36
C SER A 56 18.35 21.55 -12.39
N CYS A 57 18.54 20.66 -11.41
CA CYS A 57 19.82 19.94 -11.27
C CYS A 57 20.09 18.82 -12.29
N ARG A 58 19.05 18.29 -12.96
CA ARG A 58 19.12 17.09 -13.84
C ARG A 58 19.74 15.82 -13.24
N ALA A 59 19.96 15.77 -11.92
CA ALA A 59 20.65 14.67 -11.23
C ALA A 59 19.75 13.92 -10.22
N GLY A 60 18.43 14.16 -10.24
CA GLY A 60 17.50 13.56 -9.28
C GLY A 60 17.69 14.04 -7.83
N GLN A 61 18.27 15.23 -7.64
CA GLN A 61 18.59 15.78 -6.32
C GLN A 61 17.67 16.92 -5.87
N CYS A 62 17.15 17.73 -6.79
CA CYS A 62 16.34 18.90 -6.43
C CYS A 62 14.82 18.64 -6.41
N GLY A 63 14.35 17.52 -6.98
CA GLY A 63 12.92 17.18 -7.05
C GLY A 63 12.06 18.09 -7.95
N SER A 64 12.62 19.10 -8.61
CA SER A 64 11.84 20.11 -9.35
C SER A 64 11.07 19.56 -10.54
N CYS A 65 11.60 18.56 -11.24
CA CYS A 65 11.04 18.00 -12.48
C CYS A 65 10.10 16.80 -12.24
N ALA A 66 9.38 16.78 -11.12
CA ALA A 66 8.38 15.73 -10.87
C ALA A 66 7.18 15.93 -11.82
N VAL A 67 6.79 14.86 -12.50
CA VAL A 67 5.67 14.77 -13.46
C VAL A 67 5.00 13.40 -13.32
N LYS A 68 3.85 13.18 -13.95
CA LYS A 68 3.34 11.82 -14.18
C LYS A 68 3.71 11.36 -15.58
N MET A 69 4.09 10.10 -15.71
CA MET A 69 4.25 9.39 -16.97
C MET A 69 3.32 8.18 -16.94
N ASN A 70 2.38 8.11 -17.87
CA ASN A 70 1.35 7.07 -17.93
C ASN A 70 0.61 6.92 -16.58
N GLY A 71 0.23 8.05 -15.96
CA GLY A 71 -0.46 8.10 -14.68
C GLY A 71 0.42 7.89 -13.43
N GLU A 72 1.67 7.44 -13.57
CA GLU A 72 2.58 7.19 -12.45
C GLU A 72 3.57 8.34 -12.23
N VAL A 73 3.80 8.71 -10.98
CA VAL A 73 4.66 9.86 -10.65
C VAL A 73 6.13 9.49 -10.79
N VAL A 74 6.87 10.26 -11.58
CA VAL A 74 8.29 10.08 -11.85
C VAL A 74 9.07 11.39 -11.75
N LEU A 75 10.40 11.30 -11.68
CA LEU A 75 11.27 12.45 -11.96
C LEU A 75 11.64 12.44 -13.44
N ALA A 76 11.27 13.49 -14.16
CA ALA A 76 11.51 13.56 -15.61
C ALA A 76 12.99 13.41 -16.00
N CYS A 77 13.93 13.82 -15.15
CA CYS A 77 15.36 13.66 -15.38
C CYS A 77 15.91 12.25 -15.11
N ARG A 78 15.10 11.33 -14.57
CA ARG A 78 15.52 9.95 -14.25
C ARG A 78 14.75 8.91 -15.05
N ALA A 79 13.45 9.11 -15.23
CA ALA A 79 12.59 8.19 -15.95
C ALA A 79 12.93 8.18 -17.43
N GLU A 80 13.04 6.98 -17.97
CA GLU A 80 13.16 6.75 -19.41
C GLU A 80 11.79 6.90 -20.04
N VAL A 81 11.76 7.54 -21.20
CA VAL A 81 10.54 7.74 -21.97
C VAL A 81 10.44 6.66 -23.04
N GLU A 82 9.22 6.18 -23.26
CA GLU A 82 8.89 5.17 -24.26
C GLU A 82 7.92 5.75 -25.29
N ASP A 83 7.82 5.09 -26.45
CA ASP A 83 6.84 5.46 -27.47
C ASP A 83 5.41 5.40 -26.92
N GLY A 84 4.57 6.36 -27.30
CA GLY A 84 3.19 6.48 -26.85
C GLY A 84 3.00 7.03 -25.43
N ALA A 85 4.08 7.37 -24.72
CA ALA A 85 4.02 7.87 -23.36
C ALA A 85 3.16 9.12 -23.22
N ILE A 86 2.35 9.17 -22.16
CA ILE A 86 1.53 10.32 -21.77
C ILE A 86 2.23 11.03 -20.60
N ILE A 87 2.55 12.31 -20.77
CA ILE A 87 3.17 13.15 -19.74
C ILE A 87 2.16 14.16 -19.21
N GLU A 88 1.96 14.16 -17.90
CA GLU A 88 1.00 15.01 -17.20
C GLU A 88 1.65 15.73 -16.01
N PRO A 89 1.11 16.87 -15.55
CA PRO A 89 1.53 17.46 -14.28
C PRO A 89 1.26 16.49 -13.12
N ILE A 90 2.01 16.64 -12.02
CA ILE A 90 1.62 16.02 -10.74
C ILE A 90 0.32 16.63 -10.23
N ASP A 91 -0.39 15.92 -9.35
CA ASP A 91 -1.74 16.29 -8.88
C ASP A 91 -1.68 17.47 -7.87
N LEU A 92 -1.32 18.64 -8.39
CA LEU A 92 -1.30 19.95 -7.75
C LEU A 92 -1.91 20.98 -8.73
N PRO A 93 -2.35 22.16 -8.26
CA PRO A 93 -2.92 23.18 -9.15
C PRO A 93 -1.97 23.52 -10.30
N VAL A 94 -2.45 23.42 -11.54
CA VAL A 94 -1.63 23.66 -12.73
C VAL A 94 -1.50 25.16 -12.97
N ILE A 95 -0.26 25.65 -13.12
CA ILE A 95 0.03 27.01 -13.57
C ILE A 95 0.01 27.06 -15.10
N LYS A 96 0.73 26.17 -15.77
CA LYS A 96 0.76 26.03 -17.22
C LYS A 96 1.37 24.68 -17.58
N ASP A 97 0.74 23.94 -18.48
CA ASP A 97 1.20 22.62 -18.96
C ASP A 97 1.56 21.67 -17.80
N LEU A 98 2.86 21.39 -17.62
CA LEU A 98 3.41 20.50 -16.60
C LEU A 98 3.89 21.24 -15.35
N MET A 99 3.82 22.58 -15.35
CA MET A 99 4.22 23.41 -14.22
C MET A 99 3.06 23.59 -13.25
N VAL A 100 3.29 23.23 -12.00
CA VAL A 100 2.30 23.30 -10.92
C VAL A 100 2.67 24.34 -9.87
N ASP A 101 1.64 24.81 -9.17
CA ASP A 101 1.74 25.64 -7.98
C ASP A 101 2.08 24.78 -6.76
N ARG A 102 2.98 25.30 -5.93
CA ARG A 102 3.46 24.70 -4.69
C ARG A 102 3.18 25.60 -3.48
N GLY A 103 2.59 26.78 -3.68
CA GLY A 103 2.35 27.79 -2.66
C GLY A 103 1.53 27.27 -1.49
N GLU A 104 0.44 26.55 -1.74
CA GLU A 104 -0.40 25.96 -0.67
C GLU A 104 0.40 25.02 0.26
N ILE A 105 1.36 24.28 -0.31
CA ILE A 105 2.22 23.40 0.49
C ILE A 105 3.16 24.24 1.36
N GLU A 106 3.76 25.28 0.80
CA GLU A 106 4.66 26.18 1.53
C GLU A 106 3.93 26.92 2.67
N GLU A 107 2.71 27.38 2.42
CA GLU A 107 1.85 27.98 3.45
C GLU A 107 1.49 26.98 4.55
N LYS A 108 1.19 25.74 4.18
CA LYS A 108 0.92 24.67 5.14
C LYS A 108 2.16 24.30 5.96
N VAL A 109 3.36 24.31 5.37
CA VAL A 109 4.62 24.13 6.10
C VAL A 109 4.82 25.23 7.15
N LYS A 110 4.51 26.48 6.80
CA LYS A 110 4.60 27.63 7.71
C LYS A 110 3.58 27.51 8.85
N SER A 111 2.31 27.21 8.53
CA SER A 111 1.24 27.11 9.54
C SER A 111 1.42 25.92 10.49
N MET A 112 2.09 24.86 10.05
CA MET A 112 2.45 23.70 10.87
C MET A 112 3.75 23.91 11.67
N GLN A 113 4.37 25.11 11.63
CA GLN A 113 5.60 25.43 12.36
C GLN A 113 6.69 24.36 12.21
N LEU A 114 6.90 23.92 10.96
CA LEU A 114 7.84 22.85 10.63
C LEU A 114 9.29 23.37 10.58
N TYR A 115 9.77 23.80 11.73
CA TYR A 115 11.16 24.13 12.03
C TYR A 115 11.53 23.56 13.41
N LEU A 116 12.82 23.41 13.69
CA LEU A 116 13.30 22.89 14.98
C LEU A 116 12.91 23.84 16.11
N GLN A 117 12.16 23.36 17.09
CA GLN A 117 11.86 24.10 18.33
C GLN A 117 12.87 23.67 19.39
N ALA A 118 13.94 24.43 19.58
CA ALA A 118 15.01 24.10 20.53
C ALA A 118 14.86 24.86 21.85
N SER A 119 15.17 24.19 22.97
CA SER A 119 15.08 24.76 24.32
C SER A 119 16.35 25.45 24.81
N SER A 120 17.50 25.29 24.14
CA SER A 120 18.77 25.88 24.58
C SER A 120 19.39 26.79 23.52
N GLU A 121 19.94 27.92 23.97
CA GLU A 121 20.84 28.75 23.18
C GLU A 121 22.25 28.12 23.17
N GLY A 122 22.78 27.77 22.00
CA GLY A 122 24.15 27.27 21.84
C GLY A 122 24.31 26.02 20.97
N ILE A 123 25.55 25.58 20.78
CA ILE A 123 25.88 24.37 20.01
C ILE A 123 25.58 23.14 20.87
N GLN A 124 24.53 22.40 20.51
CA GLN A 124 24.21 21.12 21.14
C GLN A 124 25.01 19.97 20.51
N ARG A 125 25.63 19.14 21.35
CA ARG A 125 26.35 17.94 20.90
C ARG A 125 25.36 16.77 20.79
N ILE A 126 25.19 16.24 19.58
CA ILE A 126 24.32 15.10 19.29
C ILE A 126 25.20 13.89 18.98
N ARG A 127 24.87 12.72 19.52
CA ARG A 127 25.56 11.48 19.14
C ARG A 127 24.91 10.88 17.88
N PRO A 128 25.67 10.25 16.97
CA PRO A 128 25.13 9.63 15.76
C PRO A 128 23.90 8.74 15.97
N GLU A 129 23.90 7.96 17.05
CA GLU A 129 22.81 7.07 17.45
C GLU A 129 21.50 7.82 17.77
N ASP A 130 21.59 9.02 18.35
CA ASP A 130 20.43 9.78 18.83
C ASP A 130 19.61 10.38 17.69
N TYR A 131 20.16 10.45 16.47
CA TYR A 131 19.47 11.04 15.31
C TYR A 131 19.30 10.07 14.13
N LEU A 132 19.56 8.76 14.30
CA LEU A 132 19.47 7.78 13.20
C LEU A 132 18.10 7.78 12.51
N ASP A 133 17.03 7.86 13.30
CA ASP A 133 15.66 7.87 12.81
C ASP A 133 15.34 9.17 12.06
N SER A 134 15.78 10.30 12.61
CA SER A 134 15.68 11.61 11.95
C SER A 134 16.50 11.66 10.65
N LYS A 135 17.71 11.10 10.64
CA LYS A 135 18.66 11.15 9.51
C LYS A 135 18.05 10.63 8.21
N LYS A 136 17.35 9.49 8.28
CA LYS A 136 16.70 8.89 7.11
C LYS A 136 15.67 9.84 6.51
N LEU A 137 14.77 10.39 7.34
CA LEU A 137 13.68 11.27 6.90
C LEU A 137 14.16 12.62 6.35
N ARG A 138 15.37 13.06 6.74
CA ARG A 138 16.00 14.28 6.23
C ARG A 138 16.47 14.17 4.77
N GLY A 139 16.53 12.98 4.19
CA GLY A 139 16.94 12.78 2.79
C GLY A 139 15.94 13.22 1.73
N CYS A 140 14.74 13.66 2.11
CA CYS A 140 13.74 14.10 1.15
C CYS A 140 14.17 15.34 0.36
N ILE A 141 13.80 15.35 -0.92
CA ILE A 141 14.13 16.42 -1.88
C ILE A 141 12.91 17.24 -2.30
N GLU A 142 11.79 17.11 -1.57
CA GLU A 142 10.61 17.97 -1.75
C GLU A 142 10.06 17.96 -3.20
N CYS A 143 10.11 16.77 -3.81
CA CYS A 143 9.55 16.53 -5.14
C CYS A 143 8.02 16.41 -5.16
N PHE A 144 7.39 16.29 -3.99
CA PHE A 144 5.95 16.11 -3.79
C PHE A 144 5.31 14.90 -4.47
N SER A 145 6.11 13.94 -4.94
CA SER A 145 5.59 12.70 -5.54
C SER A 145 4.65 11.95 -4.60
N CYS A 146 4.98 11.91 -3.30
CA CYS A 146 4.15 11.27 -2.30
C CYS A 146 2.83 11.99 -2.03
N ILE A 147 2.73 13.30 -2.27
CA ILE A 147 1.47 14.05 -2.19
C ILE A 147 0.62 13.64 -3.39
N SER A 148 1.13 13.79 -4.60
CA SER A 148 0.39 13.44 -5.83
C SER A 148 -0.09 11.99 -5.87
N SER A 149 0.70 11.05 -5.33
CA SER A 149 0.36 9.63 -5.36
C SER A 149 -0.51 9.16 -4.19
N CYS A 150 -0.73 9.97 -3.15
CA CYS A 150 -1.43 9.50 -1.95
C CYS A 150 -2.94 9.42 -2.19
N PRO A 151 -3.57 8.23 -2.06
CA PRO A 151 -5.01 8.14 -2.28
C PRO A 151 -5.82 8.79 -1.15
N VAL A 152 -5.28 8.83 0.08
CA VAL A 152 -6.01 9.36 1.25
C VAL A 152 -6.31 10.85 1.08
N ILE A 153 -5.32 11.65 0.67
CA ILE A 153 -5.51 13.12 0.57
C ILE A 153 -6.39 13.53 -0.62
N LYS A 154 -6.61 12.62 -1.59
CA LYS A 154 -7.55 12.83 -2.70
C LYS A 154 -9.00 12.73 -2.24
N GLU A 155 -9.24 11.93 -1.20
CA GLU A 155 -10.59 11.60 -0.73
C GLU A 155 -10.91 12.18 0.66
N SER A 156 -9.93 12.74 1.37
CA SER A 156 -10.10 13.32 2.69
C SER A 156 -9.15 14.50 2.94
N SER A 157 -9.70 15.61 3.41
CA SER A 157 -8.96 16.79 3.84
C SER A 157 -8.43 16.70 5.29
N GLU A 158 -8.88 15.72 6.08
CA GLU A 158 -8.42 15.52 7.46
C GLU A 158 -6.94 15.14 7.52
N TYR A 159 -6.44 14.45 6.50
CA TYR A 159 -5.06 14.02 6.45
C TYR A 159 -4.17 15.06 5.79
N ALA A 160 -3.16 15.55 6.51
CA ALA A 160 -2.23 16.50 5.91
C ALA A 160 -1.42 15.89 4.74
N GLY A 161 -1.13 14.60 4.80
CA GLY A 161 -0.41 13.87 3.74
C GLY A 161 0.97 13.37 4.16
N PRO A 162 1.54 12.43 3.39
CA PRO A 162 2.81 11.76 3.73
C PRO A 162 4.01 12.71 3.78
N TYR A 163 4.03 13.77 2.97
CA TYR A 163 5.10 14.77 3.00
C TYR A 163 5.20 15.45 4.37
N PHE A 164 4.07 15.93 4.90
CA PHE A 164 4.00 16.65 6.16
C PHE A 164 4.27 15.73 7.35
N MET A 165 3.72 14.51 7.34
CA MET A 165 4.00 13.52 8.39
C MET A 165 5.47 13.15 8.47
N ARG A 166 6.11 12.94 7.31
CA ARG A 166 7.56 12.73 7.22
C ARG A 166 8.34 13.95 7.72
N TYR A 167 7.89 15.16 7.39
CA TYR A 167 8.54 16.41 7.79
C TYR A 167 8.43 16.65 9.30
N LEU A 168 7.25 16.45 9.90
CA LEU A 168 7.04 16.45 11.36
C LEU A 168 7.93 15.42 12.05
N SER A 169 7.91 14.18 11.56
CA SER A 169 8.65 13.07 12.15
C SER A 169 10.16 13.30 12.17
N LYS A 170 10.71 14.03 11.18
CA LYS A 170 12.14 14.37 11.17
C LYS A 170 12.54 15.23 12.38
N PHE A 171 11.63 16.04 12.92
CA PHE A 171 11.85 16.81 14.14
C PHE A 171 11.41 16.06 15.39
N ALA A 172 10.31 15.30 15.33
CA ALA A 172 9.86 14.44 16.43
C ALA A 172 10.96 13.47 16.90
N PHE A 173 11.83 13.04 15.98
CA PHE A 173 12.96 12.14 16.27
C PHE A 173 14.31 12.87 16.35
N ASP A 174 14.32 14.20 16.38
CA ASP A 174 15.51 14.98 16.65
C ASP A 174 15.57 15.27 18.17
N PRO A 175 16.62 14.84 18.88
CA PRO A 175 16.69 14.97 20.35
C PRO A 175 16.73 16.41 20.86
N ARG A 176 16.86 17.38 19.95
CA ARG A 176 16.88 18.81 20.25
C ARG A 176 15.51 19.46 20.18
N ASP A 177 14.56 18.81 19.51
CA ASP A 177 13.22 19.35 19.35
C ASP A 177 12.43 19.14 20.65
N THR A 178 11.77 20.20 21.09
CA THR A 178 10.91 20.19 22.28
C THR A 178 9.44 20.44 21.95
N GLY A 179 9.08 20.40 20.67
CA GLY A 179 7.70 20.57 20.23
C GLY A 179 6.87 19.30 20.49
N ASP A 180 5.57 19.47 20.69
CA ASP A 180 4.64 18.34 20.83
C ASP A 180 4.26 17.78 19.45
N ARG A 181 5.26 17.17 18.79
CA ARG A 181 5.13 16.72 17.39
C ARG A 181 4.19 15.54 17.23
N ALA A 182 4.02 14.74 18.28
CA ALA A 182 3.06 13.65 18.28
C ALA A 182 1.63 14.20 18.27
N GLN A 183 1.30 15.14 19.16
CA GLN A 183 -0.01 15.80 19.17
C GLN A 183 -0.25 16.58 17.87
N GLU A 184 0.71 17.37 17.39
CA GLU A 184 0.62 18.05 16.09
C GLU A 184 0.34 17.07 14.95
N GLY A 185 0.98 15.89 14.96
CA GLY A 185 0.71 14.82 14.01
C GLY A 185 -0.73 14.32 14.10
N VAL A 186 -1.22 14.04 15.31
CA VAL A 186 -2.61 13.60 15.56
C VAL A 186 -3.60 14.63 15.03
N ASP A 187 -3.40 15.91 15.35
CA ASP A 187 -4.25 17.03 14.92
C ASP A 187 -4.26 17.21 13.39
N LYS A 188 -3.20 16.75 12.71
CA LYS A 188 -3.06 16.78 11.25
C LYS A 188 -3.39 15.44 10.59
N GLY A 189 -4.11 14.58 11.28
CA GLY A 189 -4.67 13.34 10.74
C GLY A 189 -3.70 12.18 10.71
N LEU A 190 -2.75 12.05 11.65
CA LEU A 190 -1.80 10.93 11.72
C LEU A 190 -2.48 9.55 11.60
N TYR A 191 -3.67 9.39 12.17
CA TYR A 191 -4.44 8.15 12.13
C TYR A 191 -5.30 7.95 10.87
N CYS A 192 -5.28 8.89 9.91
CA CYS A 192 -5.94 8.74 8.61
C CYS A 192 -5.06 8.00 7.58
N CYS A 193 -3.75 7.87 7.83
CA CYS A 193 -2.87 7.11 6.95
C CYS A 193 -3.17 5.60 6.99
N THR A 194 -3.47 5.00 5.85
CA THR A 194 -3.74 3.56 5.71
C THR A 194 -2.48 2.68 5.73
N THR A 195 -1.29 3.29 5.82
CA THR A 195 0.02 2.61 5.71
C THR A 195 0.20 1.82 4.42
N CYS A 196 -0.55 2.15 3.35
CA CYS A 196 -0.53 1.40 2.09
C CYS A 196 0.79 1.46 1.31
N GLY A 197 1.68 2.41 1.62
CA GLY A 197 3.03 2.47 1.05
C GLY A 197 3.17 3.06 -0.34
N LYS A 198 2.10 3.56 -0.99
CA LYS A 198 2.22 4.23 -2.30
C LYS A 198 3.22 5.39 -2.27
N CYS A 199 3.30 6.11 -1.16
CA CYS A 199 4.28 7.19 -0.96
C CYS A 199 5.75 6.73 -0.92
N ALA A 200 6.00 5.51 -0.46
CA ALA A 200 7.34 4.93 -0.43
C ALA A 200 7.74 4.41 -1.82
N GLU A 201 6.80 3.78 -2.54
CA GLU A 201 6.98 3.30 -3.92
C GLU A 201 7.40 4.43 -4.88
N VAL A 202 6.75 5.59 -4.82
CA VAL A 202 7.07 6.73 -5.70
C VAL A 202 8.23 7.59 -5.19
N CYS A 203 8.88 7.24 -4.08
CA CYS A 203 9.90 8.08 -3.48
C CYS A 203 11.25 7.91 -4.19
N PRO A 204 11.80 8.94 -4.87
CA PRO A 204 13.09 8.83 -5.56
C PRO A 204 14.30 8.72 -4.61
N LYS A 205 14.05 8.85 -3.31
CA LYS A 205 15.00 8.76 -2.20
C LYS A 205 14.73 7.55 -1.31
N GLU A 206 13.82 6.67 -1.73
CA GLU A 206 13.54 5.39 -1.06
C GLU A 206 13.15 5.56 0.41
N LEU A 207 12.47 6.67 0.75
CA LEU A 207 12.01 6.92 2.10
C LEU A 207 10.82 6.03 2.43
N ASN A 208 10.97 5.18 3.45
CA ASN A 208 9.87 4.39 4.00
C ASN A 208 8.99 5.26 4.92
N VAL A 209 8.23 6.20 4.36
CA VAL A 209 7.33 7.07 5.15
C VAL A 209 6.36 6.29 6.06
N PRO A 210 5.72 5.18 5.63
CA PRO A 210 4.86 4.40 6.52
C PRO A 210 5.59 3.90 7.77
N GLY A 211 6.73 3.23 7.61
CA GLY A 211 7.44 2.60 8.73
C GLY A 211 8.33 3.57 9.52
N ASP A 212 9.10 4.42 8.83
CA ASP A 212 10.09 5.29 9.46
C ASP A 212 9.50 6.62 9.94
N ALA A 213 8.29 7.01 9.51
CA ALA A 213 7.61 8.21 10.00
C ALA A 213 6.27 7.89 10.67
N ILE A 214 5.29 7.38 9.93
CA ILE A 214 3.90 7.23 10.43
C ILE A 214 3.83 6.31 11.65
N GLU A 215 4.36 5.09 11.54
CA GLU A 215 4.28 4.09 12.62
C GLU A 215 5.06 4.53 13.86
N LYS A 216 6.25 5.11 13.69
CA LYS A 216 7.05 5.62 14.80
C LYS A 216 6.40 6.82 15.48
N LEU A 217 5.80 7.73 14.71
CA LEU A 217 5.09 8.87 15.26
C LEU A 217 3.81 8.43 15.99
N ARG A 218 3.12 7.39 15.50
CA ARG A 218 2.00 6.76 16.23
C ARG A 218 2.46 6.11 17.54
N ALA A 219 3.59 5.43 17.54
CA ALA A 219 4.16 4.85 18.75
C ALA A 219 4.56 5.92 19.78
N MET A 220 5.11 7.05 19.31
CA MET A 220 5.37 8.22 20.14
C MET A 220 4.08 8.79 20.72
N ALA A 221 3.04 8.98 19.91
CA ALA A 221 1.72 9.42 20.35
C ALA A 221 1.08 8.50 21.40
N CYS A 222 1.25 7.18 21.25
CA CYS A 222 0.78 6.21 22.26
C CYS A 222 1.52 6.36 23.59
N ARG A 223 2.84 6.58 23.56
CA ARG A 223 3.67 6.76 24.76
C ARG A 223 3.40 8.09 25.46
N GLU A 224 3.12 9.14 24.71
CA GLU A 224 2.89 10.50 25.22
C GLU A 224 1.42 10.76 25.58
N GLY A 225 0.51 9.86 25.22
CA GLY A 225 -0.91 9.93 25.59
C GLY A 225 -1.80 10.68 24.60
N SER A 226 -1.25 11.26 23.53
CA SER A 226 -2.02 11.88 22.44
C SER A 226 -2.71 10.86 21.52
N GLY A 227 -2.31 9.59 21.59
CA GLY A 227 -2.96 8.48 20.91
C GLY A 227 -2.98 7.19 21.75
N PRO A 228 -3.36 6.06 21.15
CA PRO A 228 -4.04 5.94 19.86
C PRO A 228 -5.53 6.28 20.00
N LEU A 229 -6.32 6.08 18.93
CA LEU A 229 -7.77 6.31 19.00
C LEU A 229 -8.45 5.22 19.86
N ASP A 230 -9.61 5.53 20.45
CA ASP A 230 -10.33 4.61 21.34
C ASP A 230 -10.66 3.26 20.69
N ALA A 231 -10.98 3.28 19.39
CA ALA A 231 -11.22 2.05 18.64
C ALA A 231 -9.98 1.15 18.59
N HIS A 232 -8.78 1.72 18.51
CA HIS A 232 -7.51 0.98 18.51
C HIS A 232 -7.21 0.39 19.89
N ARG A 233 -7.53 1.14 20.97
CA ARG A 233 -7.40 0.66 22.35
C ARG A 233 -8.30 -0.55 22.61
N ARG A 234 -9.53 -0.55 22.08
CA ARG A 234 -10.43 -1.72 22.15
C ARG A 234 -9.84 -2.95 21.47
N ILE A 235 -9.25 -2.78 20.29
CA ILE A 235 -8.59 -3.89 19.56
C ILE A 235 -7.40 -4.43 20.37
N LYS A 236 -6.60 -3.57 21.01
CA LYS A 236 -5.51 -4.01 21.90
C LYS A 236 -6.04 -4.87 23.04
N LYS A 237 -7.06 -4.38 23.74
CA LYS A 237 -7.70 -5.10 24.84
C LYS A 237 -8.16 -6.50 24.39
N LEU A 238 -8.86 -6.56 23.27
CA LEU A 238 -9.33 -7.82 22.69
C LEU A 238 -8.18 -8.78 22.36
N ILE A 239 -7.09 -8.29 21.77
CA ILE A 239 -5.90 -9.10 21.47
C ILE A 239 -5.25 -9.61 22.76
N SER A 240 -5.13 -8.78 23.78
CA SER A 240 -4.55 -9.18 25.07
C SER A 240 -5.39 -10.25 25.76
N GLU A 241 -6.72 -10.17 25.68
CA GLU A 241 -7.64 -11.09 26.33
C GLU A 241 -7.82 -12.41 25.56
N THR A 242 -7.83 -12.36 24.22
CA THR A 242 -8.24 -13.49 23.38
C THR A 242 -7.16 -14.00 22.44
N GLY A 243 -6.05 -13.26 22.28
CA GLY A 243 -5.06 -13.51 21.25
C GLY A 243 -5.54 -13.23 19.83
N ARG A 244 -6.68 -12.54 19.64
CA ARG A 244 -7.30 -12.27 18.33
C ARG A 244 -7.74 -10.81 18.22
N SER A 245 -7.78 -10.29 16.98
CA SER A 245 -8.12 -8.89 16.70
C SER A 245 -9.59 -8.67 16.32
N VAL A 246 -10.42 -9.70 16.39
CA VAL A 246 -11.85 -9.68 16.11
C VAL A 246 -12.56 -10.62 17.09
N ASP A 247 -13.80 -10.30 17.48
CA ASP A 247 -14.57 -11.09 18.44
C ASP A 247 -14.88 -12.49 17.91
N ARG A 248 -15.10 -13.49 18.75
CA ARG A 248 -15.59 -14.80 18.30
C ARG A 248 -17.10 -14.73 18.06
N ILE A 249 -17.55 -14.96 16.82
CA ILE A 249 -18.98 -14.98 16.46
C ILE A 249 -19.49 -16.36 16.04
N LYS A 250 -18.58 -17.30 15.77
CA LYS A 250 -18.83 -18.69 15.38
C LYS A 250 -17.66 -19.55 15.85
N ASP A 251 -17.76 -20.86 15.69
CA ASP A 251 -16.64 -21.76 15.98
C ASP A 251 -15.44 -21.42 15.10
N GLY A 252 -14.26 -21.42 15.72
CA GLY A 252 -13.02 -21.03 15.05
C GLY A 252 -12.64 -22.04 13.98
N PHE A 253 -12.14 -21.57 12.84
CA PHE A 253 -11.58 -22.43 11.80
C PHE A 253 -10.50 -23.36 12.36
N ILE A 254 -9.66 -22.88 13.27
CA ILE A 254 -8.61 -23.69 13.89
C ILE A 254 -9.21 -24.85 14.70
N GLU A 255 -10.33 -24.62 15.40
CA GLU A 255 -10.98 -25.66 16.20
C GLU A 255 -11.74 -26.68 15.35
N SER A 256 -12.17 -26.28 14.14
CA SER A 256 -12.91 -27.16 13.23
C SER A 256 -12.03 -28.07 12.38
N VAL A 257 -10.71 -27.84 12.37
CA VAL A 257 -9.74 -28.62 11.59
C VAL A 257 -8.84 -29.43 12.53
N GLY A 258 -8.62 -30.69 12.19
CA GLY A 258 -7.74 -31.57 12.99
C GLY A 258 -6.25 -31.22 12.81
N LYS A 259 -5.44 -31.60 13.79
CA LYS A 259 -3.97 -31.50 13.71
C LYS A 259 -3.43 -32.45 12.65
N ASN A 260 -2.43 -31.98 11.92
CA ASN A 260 -1.63 -32.81 11.03
C ASN A 260 -0.14 -32.72 11.42
N PRO A 261 0.28 -33.35 12.54
CA PRO A 261 1.62 -33.18 13.10
C PRO A 261 2.74 -33.72 12.19
N GLY A 262 2.41 -34.45 11.11
CA GLY A 262 3.38 -34.92 10.12
C GLY A 262 3.70 -33.91 9.02
N SER A 263 2.90 -32.84 8.85
CA SER A 263 3.15 -31.85 7.80
C SER A 263 4.30 -30.91 8.16
N ARG A 264 5.14 -30.64 7.17
CA ARG A 264 6.19 -29.62 7.22
C ARG A 264 5.71 -28.22 6.84
N ILE A 265 4.44 -28.09 6.43
CA ILE A 265 3.82 -26.83 6.01
C ILE A 265 2.80 -26.43 7.08
N GLY A 266 2.98 -25.25 7.68
CA GLY A 266 2.05 -24.68 8.65
C GLY A 266 1.19 -23.57 8.05
N PHE A 267 -0.12 -23.58 8.28
CA PHE A 267 -1.01 -22.50 7.88
C PHE A 267 -1.21 -21.48 9.00
N PHE A 268 -0.69 -20.27 8.78
CA PHE A 268 -1.02 -19.11 9.60
C PHE A 268 -2.33 -18.47 9.12
N THR A 269 -3.41 -18.76 9.86
CA THR A 269 -4.79 -18.39 9.52
C THR A 269 -5.03 -16.89 9.69
N GLY A 270 -4.36 -16.28 10.68
CA GLY A 270 -4.69 -14.95 11.17
C GLY A 270 -6.10 -14.87 11.77
N CYS A 271 -6.49 -13.69 12.26
CA CYS A 271 -7.72 -13.56 13.05
C CYS A 271 -9.01 -13.67 12.22
N LEU A 272 -8.97 -13.25 10.95
CA LEU A 272 -10.16 -13.18 10.10
C LEU A 272 -10.58 -14.54 9.57
N VAL A 273 -9.66 -15.36 9.07
CA VAL A 273 -9.99 -16.72 8.63
C VAL A 273 -10.52 -17.53 9.81
N ASP A 274 -9.93 -17.34 10.99
CA ASP A 274 -10.34 -18.06 12.19
C ASP A 274 -11.80 -17.74 12.59
N TYR A 275 -12.16 -16.47 12.77
CA TYR A 275 -13.44 -16.09 13.39
C TYR A 275 -14.45 -15.39 12.47
N ARG A 276 -14.10 -15.04 11.24
CA ARG A 276 -15.00 -14.31 10.32
C ARG A 276 -15.22 -15.06 9.01
N MET A 277 -14.16 -15.61 8.44
CA MET A 277 -14.14 -16.20 7.09
C MET A 277 -13.52 -17.61 7.06
N PRO A 278 -14.01 -18.57 7.86
CA PRO A 278 -13.53 -19.95 7.87
C PRO A 278 -13.66 -20.62 6.50
N GLU A 279 -14.63 -20.19 5.67
CA GLU A 279 -14.81 -20.66 4.30
C GLU A 279 -13.55 -20.49 3.43
N VAL A 280 -12.79 -19.41 3.62
CA VAL A 280 -11.52 -19.17 2.92
C VAL A 280 -10.47 -20.19 3.35
N GLY A 281 -10.42 -20.52 4.64
CA GLY A 281 -9.52 -21.56 5.16
C GLY A 281 -9.89 -22.95 4.65
N MET A 282 -11.18 -23.26 4.58
CA MET A 282 -11.66 -24.55 4.04
C MET A 282 -11.37 -24.68 2.54
N ALA A 283 -11.54 -23.61 1.76
CA ALA A 283 -11.17 -23.55 0.35
C ALA A 283 -9.65 -23.77 0.16
N LEU A 284 -8.81 -23.15 1.00
CA LEU A 284 -7.36 -23.41 1.00
C LEU A 284 -7.05 -24.89 1.17
N LEU A 285 -7.63 -25.54 2.17
CA LEU A 285 -7.35 -26.95 2.46
C LEU A 285 -7.80 -27.87 1.33
N ARG A 286 -8.96 -27.60 0.71
CA ARG A 286 -9.44 -28.36 -0.46
C ARG A 286 -8.52 -28.19 -1.68
N VAL A 287 -8.20 -26.94 -2.03
CA VAL A 287 -7.30 -26.63 -3.15
C VAL A 287 -5.93 -27.28 -2.96
N LEU A 288 -5.35 -27.19 -1.76
CA LEU A 288 -4.05 -27.81 -1.50
C LEU A 288 -4.08 -29.34 -1.57
N ARG A 289 -5.15 -29.97 -1.07
CA ARG A 289 -5.34 -31.41 -1.17
C ARG A 289 -5.43 -31.89 -2.62
N GLU A 290 -6.12 -31.15 -3.49
CA GLU A 290 -6.20 -31.49 -4.92
C GLU A 290 -4.84 -31.51 -5.61
N HIS A 291 -3.89 -30.73 -5.08
CA HIS A 291 -2.50 -30.65 -5.54
C HIS A 291 -1.53 -31.51 -4.73
N GLY A 292 -2.02 -32.39 -3.85
CA GLY A 292 -1.20 -33.31 -3.08
C GLY A 292 -0.39 -32.67 -1.96
N PHE A 293 -0.80 -31.48 -1.49
CA PHE A 293 -0.18 -30.82 -0.33
C PHE A 293 -1.02 -31.05 0.92
N ASP A 294 -0.39 -31.64 1.93
CA ASP A 294 -0.90 -31.69 3.29
C ASP A 294 -0.35 -30.54 4.12
N VAL A 295 -1.21 -29.90 4.89
CA VAL A 295 -0.88 -28.73 5.72
C VAL A 295 -1.40 -28.92 7.14
N ASP A 296 -0.60 -28.49 8.11
CA ASP A 296 -1.02 -28.40 9.51
C ASP A 296 -1.55 -27.00 9.85
N VAL A 297 -2.47 -26.90 10.81
CA VAL A 297 -3.03 -25.64 11.29
C VAL A 297 -2.65 -25.48 12.77
N PRO A 298 -1.57 -24.74 13.09
CA PRO A 298 -1.04 -24.71 14.45
C PRO A 298 -1.99 -23.99 15.40
N GLU A 299 -2.51 -24.69 16.42
CA GLU A 299 -3.48 -24.13 17.39
C GLU A 299 -2.91 -22.99 18.24
N GLY A 300 -1.59 -23.02 18.51
CA GLY A 300 -0.92 -22.04 19.37
C GLY A 300 -0.74 -20.64 18.76
N GLN A 301 -1.13 -20.45 17.49
CA GLN A 301 -0.97 -19.16 16.82
C GLN A 301 -1.92 -18.09 17.42
N VAL A 302 -1.42 -16.87 17.50
CA VAL A 302 -2.12 -15.65 17.93
C VAL A 302 -2.07 -14.57 16.86
N CYS A 303 -2.78 -13.46 17.08
CA CYS A 303 -2.73 -12.29 16.22
C CYS A 303 -1.28 -11.98 15.81
N CYS A 304 -1.05 -11.73 14.51
CA CYS A 304 0.28 -11.47 13.99
C CYS A 304 0.94 -10.22 14.57
N GLY A 305 0.17 -9.32 15.22
CA GLY A 305 0.66 -8.06 15.77
C GLY A 305 0.51 -6.87 14.82
N SER A 306 0.10 -7.09 13.57
CA SER A 306 -0.03 -6.03 12.56
C SER A 306 -0.90 -4.85 13.04
N PRO A 307 -2.11 -5.05 13.62
CA PRO A 307 -2.91 -3.93 14.11
C PRO A 307 -2.19 -3.10 15.19
N MET A 308 -1.38 -3.72 16.04
CA MET A 308 -0.64 -3.04 17.11
C MET A 308 0.51 -2.20 16.57
N ILE A 309 1.30 -2.76 15.66
CA ILE A 309 2.41 -2.05 15.00
C ILE A 309 1.87 -0.84 14.24
N ARG A 310 0.82 -1.04 13.43
CA ARG A 310 0.29 0.03 12.58
C ARG A 310 -0.39 1.14 13.38
N THR A 311 -0.94 0.88 14.57
CA THR A 311 -1.55 1.91 15.43
C THR A 311 -0.61 2.47 16.50
N GLY A 312 0.64 2.00 16.58
CA GLY A 312 1.65 2.48 17.53
C GLY A 312 1.61 1.82 18.92
N GLN A 313 0.74 0.83 19.13
CA GLN A 313 0.58 0.11 20.40
C GLN A 313 1.64 -1.00 20.56
N VAL A 314 2.91 -0.64 20.50
CA VAL A 314 4.03 -1.58 20.34
C VAL A 314 4.40 -2.40 21.58
N ASP A 315 3.83 -2.07 22.74
CA ASP A 315 4.20 -2.64 24.04
C ASP A 315 3.86 -4.12 24.22
N ILE A 316 2.90 -4.66 23.45
CA ILE A 316 2.52 -6.08 23.50
C ILE A 316 3.05 -6.90 22.31
N VAL A 317 3.78 -6.28 21.38
CA VAL A 317 4.13 -6.92 20.10
C VAL A 317 5.13 -8.05 20.30
N GLU A 318 6.11 -7.88 21.19
CA GLU A 318 7.13 -8.90 21.47
C GLU A 318 6.51 -10.20 22.02
N ASP A 319 5.53 -10.08 22.93
CA ASP A 319 4.79 -11.23 23.47
C ASP A 319 4.02 -11.98 22.36
N LEU A 320 3.40 -11.26 21.43
CA LEU A 320 2.70 -11.86 20.30
C LEU A 320 3.66 -12.58 19.35
N VAL A 321 4.81 -11.95 19.07
CA VAL A 321 5.87 -12.53 18.24
C VAL A 321 6.39 -13.82 18.86
N GLU A 322 6.66 -13.84 20.18
CA GLU A 322 7.20 -15.03 20.85
C GLU A 322 6.18 -16.17 20.91
N LYS A 323 4.89 -15.88 21.15
CA LYS A 323 3.82 -16.89 21.06
C LYS A 323 3.77 -17.53 19.67
N ASN A 324 3.81 -16.70 18.62
CA ASN A 324 3.81 -17.18 17.25
C ASN A 324 5.11 -17.91 16.88
N ARG A 325 6.27 -17.47 17.38
CA ARG A 325 7.54 -18.19 17.22
C ARG A 325 7.41 -19.62 17.77
N LYS A 326 6.89 -19.78 18.98
CA LYS A 326 6.69 -21.11 19.59
C LYS A 326 5.75 -21.98 18.77
N ALA A 327 4.68 -21.40 18.22
CA ALA A 327 3.71 -22.11 17.42
C ALA A 327 4.20 -22.48 16.02
N LEU A 328 5.16 -21.74 15.44
CA LEU A 328 5.48 -21.83 14.01
C LEU A 328 6.91 -22.28 13.70
N ARG A 329 7.83 -22.28 14.67
CA ARG A 329 9.28 -22.52 14.42
C ARG A 329 9.63 -23.90 13.87
N ASP A 330 8.75 -24.89 14.04
CA ASP A 330 9.03 -26.29 13.69
C ASP A 330 8.56 -26.65 12.26
N TYR A 331 7.95 -25.70 11.54
CA TYR A 331 7.55 -25.87 10.13
C TYR A 331 8.63 -25.34 9.17
N ASP A 332 8.85 -26.06 8.08
CA ASP A 332 9.80 -25.67 7.03
C ASP A 332 9.26 -24.50 6.20
N THR A 333 7.93 -24.42 6.04
CA THR A 333 7.24 -23.34 5.32
C THR A 333 5.96 -22.97 6.05
N ILE A 334 5.74 -21.67 6.21
CA ILE A 334 4.51 -21.11 6.76
C ILE A 334 3.75 -20.41 5.64
N ILE A 335 2.56 -20.88 5.32
CA ILE A 335 1.69 -20.23 4.34
C ILE A 335 0.68 -19.34 5.03
N THR A 336 0.26 -18.26 4.36
CA THR A 336 -0.85 -17.42 4.82
C THR A 336 -1.64 -16.87 3.65
N VAL A 337 -2.91 -16.55 3.89
CA VAL A 337 -3.81 -15.92 2.92
C VAL A 337 -4.03 -14.45 3.24
N CYS A 338 -3.43 -13.92 4.31
CA CYS A 338 -3.63 -12.54 4.72
C CYS A 338 -2.39 -11.71 4.39
N ALA A 339 -2.52 -10.81 3.41
CA ALA A 339 -1.47 -9.88 3.03
C ALA A 339 -0.87 -9.12 4.24
N GLY A 340 -1.71 -8.72 5.19
CA GLY A 340 -1.28 -8.04 6.41
C GLY A 340 -0.47 -8.94 7.35
N CYS A 341 -0.87 -10.20 7.51
CA CYS A 341 -0.13 -11.17 8.32
C CYS A 341 1.19 -11.54 7.66
N GLY A 342 1.18 -11.86 6.35
CA GLY A 342 2.38 -12.20 5.60
C GLY A 342 3.43 -11.10 5.66
N ALA A 343 3.05 -9.84 5.41
CA ALA A 343 3.97 -8.71 5.52
C ALA A 343 4.54 -8.55 6.93
N THR A 344 3.71 -8.70 7.98
CA THR A 344 4.19 -8.56 9.37
C THR A 344 5.12 -9.69 9.79
N LEU A 345 4.79 -10.94 9.45
CA LEU A 345 5.64 -12.09 9.73
C LEU A 345 6.98 -12.02 8.94
N LYS A 346 6.95 -11.56 7.68
CA LYS A 346 8.17 -11.45 6.84
C LYS A 346 9.05 -10.25 7.21
N LYS A 347 8.46 -9.07 7.45
CA LYS A 347 9.20 -7.79 7.53
C LYS A 347 9.33 -7.22 8.94
N ASP A 348 8.37 -7.46 9.82
CA ASP A 348 8.40 -6.90 11.18
C ASP A 348 9.04 -7.87 12.19
N TYR A 349 8.75 -9.18 12.12
CA TYR A 349 9.28 -10.19 13.06
C TYR A 349 10.82 -10.22 13.13
N PRO A 350 11.58 -10.02 12.02
CA PRO A 350 13.03 -9.97 12.10
C PRO A 350 13.59 -8.90 13.06
N ARG A 351 12.83 -7.81 13.32
CA ARG A 351 13.20 -6.77 14.30
C ARG A 351 13.20 -7.29 15.74
N TYR A 352 12.48 -8.38 16.00
CA TYR A 352 12.35 -9.06 17.29
C TYR A 352 13.16 -10.38 17.33
N GLY A 353 14.10 -10.57 16.40
CA GLY A 353 14.96 -11.77 16.37
C GLY A 353 14.26 -13.06 15.90
N VAL A 354 13.07 -12.95 15.29
CA VAL A 354 12.32 -14.08 14.73
C VAL A 354 12.36 -14.03 13.22
N LYS A 355 12.89 -15.09 12.59
CA LYS A 355 12.87 -15.28 11.14
C LYS A 355 12.13 -16.56 10.83
N LEU A 356 11.12 -16.45 9.98
CA LEU A 356 10.24 -17.55 9.57
C LEU A 356 10.25 -17.61 8.04
N ASN A 357 10.22 -18.81 7.47
CA ASN A 357 10.03 -18.98 6.03
C ASN A 357 8.55 -18.86 5.69
N VAL A 358 8.09 -17.63 5.44
CA VAL A 358 6.68 -17.33 5.19
C VAL A 358 6.45 -17.14 3.70
N LEU A 359 5.37 -17.69 3.17
CA LEU A 359 4.90 -17.47 1.80
C LEU A 359 3.42 -17.04 1.83
N ASP A 360 3.07 -16.09 0.98
CA ASP A 360 1.67 -15.92 0.60
C ASP A 360 1.23 -17.14 -0.21
N ILE A 361 -0.03 -17.54 -0.04
CA ILE A 361 -0.55 -18.71 -0.76
C ILE A 361 -0.45 -18.57 -2.28
N SER A 362 -0.52 -17.35 -2.83
CA SER A 362 -0.37 -17.13 -4.26
C SER A 362 1.06 -17.42 -4.74
N GLU A 363 2.08 -17.03 -3.98
CA GLU A 363 3.48 -17.44 -4.22
C GLU A 363 3.63 -18.96 -4.16
N PHE A 364 2.96 -19.59 -3.19
CA PHE A 364 3.03 -21.03 -3.04
C PHE A 364 2.39 -21.78 -4.22
N LEU A 365 1.27 -21.29 -4.75
CA LEU A 365 0.47 -21.98 -5.76
C LEU A 365 0.84 -21.67 -7.21
N ALA A 366 1.37 -20.47 -7.51
CA ALA A 366 1.51 -19.97 -8.88
C ALA A 366 2.18 -20.95 -9.86
N ASP A 367 3.19 -21.69 -9.38
CA ASP A 367 3.93 -22.71 -10.13
C ASP A 367 3.61 -24.15 -9.73
N ARG A 368 2.70 -24.36 -8.78
CA ARG A 368 2.34 -25.68 -8.24
C ARG A 368 0.91 -26.11 -8.57
N ILE A 369 0.12 -25.25 -9.21
CA ILE A 369 -1.21 -25.58 -9.69
C ILE A 369 -1.13 -26.48 -10.93
N ASP A 370 -1.73 -27.66 -10.83
CA ASP A 370 -2.11 -28.56 -11.91
C ASP A 370 -3.56 -28.31 -12.37
N THR A 371 -3.74 -27.91 -13.62
CA THR A 371 -5.05 -27.56 -14.17
C THR A 371 -5.83 -28.76 -14.72
N ILE A 372 -5.26 -29.97 -14.75
CA ILE A 372 -5.89 -31.15 -15.39
C ILE A 372 -7.25 -31.47 -14.79
N LYS A 373 -7.40 -31.29 -13.46
CA LYS A 373 -8.65 -31.54 -12.74
C LYS A 373 -9.60 -30.34 -12.71
N MET A 374 -9.18 -29.18 -13.19
CA MET A 374 -10.00 -27.96 -13.12
C MET A 374 -11.18 -28.04 -14.10
N LYS A 375 -12.38 -27.78 -13.60
CA LYS A 375 -13.57 -27.51 -14.39
C LYS A 375 -13.61 -26.03 -14.83
N PRO A 376 -14.29 -25.70 -15.95
CA PRO A 376 -14.48 -24.32 -16.36
C PRO A 376 -15.26 -23.49 -15.34
N VAL A 377 -14.75 -22.30 -15.01
CA VAL A 377 -15.42 -21.28 -14.21
C VAL A 377 -15.78 -20.12 -15.12
N ASN A 378 -16.99 -20.15 -15.68
CA ASN A 378 -17.48 -19.14 -16.63
C ASN A 378 -17.89 -17.87 -15.88
N MET A 379 -16.89 -17.07 -15.49
CA MET A 379 -17.06 -15.79 -14.83
C MET A 379 -16.09 -14.77 -15.42
N ARG A 380 -16.55 -13.52 -15.52
CA ARG A 380 -15.71 -12.37 -15.78
C ARG A 380 -15.31 -11.73 -14.47
N VAL A 381 -14.00 -11.64 -14.22
CA VAL A 381 -13.47 -11.18 -12.93
C VAL A 381 -12.39 -10.12 -13.09
N THR A 382 -12.28 -9.27 -12.07
CA THR A 382 -11.14 -8.37 -11.90
C THR A 382 -10.36 -8.69 -10.62
N TYR A 383 -9.19 -8.09 -10.43
CA TYR A 383 -8.32 -8.32 -9.27
C TYR A 383 -8.01 -7.02 -8.52
N HIS A 384 -8.08 -7.08 -7.19
CA HIS A 384 -7.53 -6.05 -6.31
C HIS A 384 -6.24 -6.54 -5.66
N ASP A 385 -5.14 -5.83 -5.95
CA ASP A 385 -3.84 -6.02 -5.30
C ASP A 385 -3.85 -5.46 -3.87
N PRO A 386 -3.76 -6.31 -2.82
CA PRO A 386 -3.60 -5.82 -1.47
C PRO A 386 -2.26 -5.09 -1.32
N CYS A 387 -2.27 -3.91 -0.73
CA CYS A 387 -1.06 -3.09 -0.60
C CYS A 387 0.07 -3.80 0.17
N HIS A 388 -0.25 -4.56 1.22
CA HIS A 388 0.73 -5.34 1.98
C HIS A 388 1.20 -6.61 1.25
N LEU A 389 0.55 -7.02 0.15
CA LEU A 389 1.04 -8.11 -0.69
C LEU A 389 2.01 -7.55 -1.75
N LYS A 390 1.53 -6.65 -2.62
CA LYS A 390 2.34 -6.05 -3.68
C LYS A 390 3.53 -5.26 -3.12
N ARG A 391 3.29 -4.19 -2.38
CA ARG A 391 4.36 -3.34 -1.82
C ARG A 391 5.00 -3.96 -0.57
N GLY A 392 4.17 -4.63 0.22
CA GLY A 392 4.59 -5.21 1.49
C GLY A 392 5.36 -6.52 1.34
N GLN A 393 5.19 -7.31 0.28
CA GLN A 393 5.88 -8.60 0.13
C GLN A 393 6.55 -8.76 -1.25
N GLY A 394 6.25 -7.90 -2.23
CA GLY A 394 6.81 -8.01 -3.59
C GLY A 394 6.05 -8.98 -4.49
N VAL A 395 4.84 -9.38 -4.09
CA VAL A 395 4.02 -10.39 -4.78
C VAL A 395 2.95 -9.66 -5.59
N GLU A 396 3.03 -9.78 -6.91
CA GLU A 396 2.23 -9.01 -7.87
C GLU A 396 1.78 -9.86 -9.06
N PHE A 397 2.68 -10.69 -9.60
CA PHE A 397 2.41 -11.46 -10.81
C PHE A 397 1.76 -12.81 -10.51
N GLU A 398 2.01 -13.35 -9.32
CA GLU A 398 1.58 -14.67 -8.87
C GLU A 398 0.05 -14.81 -8.86
N PRO A 399 -0.75 -13.87 -8.30
CA PRO A 399 -2.20 -13.95 -8.37
C PRO A 399 -2.73 -13.96 -9.82
N ARG A 400 -2.15 -13.13 -10.70
CA ARG A 400 -2.56 -13.07 -12.12
C ARG A 400 -2.22 -14.36 -12.87
N LYS A 401 -1.08 -14.98 -12.56
CA LYS A 401 -0.67 -16.29 -13.10
C LYS A 401 -1.65 -17.39 -12.71
N ILE A 402 -2.16 -17.34 -11.48
CA ILE A 402 -3.21 -18.26 -11.00
C ILE A 402 -4.52 -18.02 -11.75
N LEU A 403 -5.00 -16.78 -11.82
CA LEU A 403 -6.27 -16.45 -12.47
C LEU A 403 -6.30 -16.90 -13.94
N ARG A 404 -5.22 -16.65 -14.69
CA ARG A 404 -5.12 -17.03 -16.11
C ARG A 404 -5.06 -18.55 -16.35
N LYS A 405 -4.81 -19.36 -15.32
CA LYS A 405 -4.81 -20.83 -15.42
C LYS A 405 -6.20 -21.45 -15.27
N ILE A 406 -7.18 -20.72 -14.73
CA ILE A 406 -8.53 -21.24 -14.49
C ILE A 406 -9.27 -21.33 -15.83
N PRO A 407 -9.67 -22.53 -16.29
CA PRO A 407 -10.41 -22.66 -17.55
C PRO A 407 -11.72 -21.88 -17.52
N GLY A 408 -12.12 -21.26 -18.63
CA GLY A 408 -13.38 -20.52 -18.75
C GLY A 408 -13.43 -19.15 -18.06
N LEU A 409 -12.41 -18.79 -17.26
CA LEU A 409 -12.37 -17.50 -16.56
C LEU A 409 -11.94 -16.36 -17.49
N GLU A 410 -12.76 -15.32 -17.59
CA GLU A 410 -12.40 -14.07 -18.27
C GLU A 410 -11.79 -13.09 -17.25
N PHE A 411 -10.48 -12.84 -17.34
CA PHE A 411 -9.81 -11.90 -16.45
C PHE A 411 -9.64 -10.53 -17.10
N VAL A 412 -10.19 -9.49 -16.46
CA VAL A 412 -10.07 -8.09 -16.88
C VAL A 412 -9.36 -7.27 -15.80
N GLU A 413 -8.28 -6.61 -16.18
CA GLU A 413 -7.49 -5.79 -15.27
C GLU A 413 -8.22 -4.46 -14.94
N MET A 414 -8.22 -4.09 -13.67
CA MET A 414 -8.73 -2.79 -13.22
C MET A 414 -7.73 -1.68 -13.55
N GLU A 415 -8.18 -0.43 -13.72
CA GLU A 415 -7.29 0.70 -14.01
C GLU A 415 -6.19 0.87 -12.96
N LYS A 416 -6.54 0.85 -11.66
CA LYS A 416 -5.59 0.97 -10.53
C LYS A 416 -5.82 -0.15 -9.53
N PRO A 417 -5.40 -1.39 -9.86
CA PRO A 417 -5.74 -2.58 -9.08
C PRO A 417 -5.16 -2.49 -7.66
N ASP A 418 -4.03 -1.80 -7.49
CA ASP A 418 -3.28 -1.61 -6.24
C ASP A 418 -3.56 -0.30 -5.49
N GLN A 419 -4.53 0.50 -5.96
CA GLN A 419 -5.05 1.61 -5.17
C GLN A 419 -5.71 1.07 -3.90
N CYS A 420 -5.31 1.63 -2.76
CA CYS A 420 -5.73 1.18 -1.43
C CYS A 420 -7.26 1.13 -1.30
N CYS A 421 -7.79 0.02 -0.77
CA CYS A 421 -9.22 -0.12 -0.49
C CYS A 421 -9.69 0.73 0.70
N GLY A 422 -8.77 1.22 1.54
CA GLY A 422 -9.07 2.11 2.68
C GLY A 422 -8.98 1.47 4.07
N SER A 423 -8.95 0.14 4.17
CA SER A 423 -9.12 -0.52 5.48
C SER A 423 -7.87 -0.57 6.37
N GLY A 424 -6.67 -0.54 5.77
CA GLY A 424 -5.38 -0.72 6.46
C GLY A 424 -5.01 0.38 7.46
N GLY A 425 -3.89 0.22 8.16
CA GLY A 425 -3.32 1.25 9.03
C GLY A 425 -4.15 1.59 10.28
N GLY A 426 -5.17 0.78 10.61
CA GLY A 426 -6.15 1.09 11.67
C GLY A 426 -7.25 2.06 11.24
N VAL A 427 -7.28 2.47 9.96
CA VAL A 427 -8.21 3.49 9.46
C VAL A 427 -9.65 2.98 9.52
N LYS A 428 -9.94 1.75 9.08
CA LYS A 428 -11.31 1.20 9.12
C LYS A 428 -11.99 1.33 10.49
N SER A 429 -11.25 1.07 11.57
CA SER A 429 -11.81 1.13 12.92
C SER A 429 -11.76 2.53 13.54
N GLY A 430 -10.74 3.34 13.22
CA GLY A 430 -10.49 4.62 13.88
C GLY A 430 -11.02 5.84 13.13
N LYS A 431 -11.14 5.73 11.81
CA LYS A 431 -11.50 6.78 10.84
C LYS A 431 -12.36 6.17 9.72
N PRO A 432 -13.52 5.56 10.03
CA PRO A 432 -14.34 4.84 9.07
C PRO A 432 -14.72 5.68 7.85
N GLU A 433 -15.00 6.97 8.03
CA GLU A 433 -15.29 7.93 6.96
C GLU A 433 -14.17 8.01 5.90
N VAL A 434 -12.91 7.99 6.33
CA VAL A 434 -11.75 7.97 5.42
C VAL A 434 -11.66 6.62 4.69
N ALA A 435 -11.93 5.51 5.39
CA ALA A 435 -11.91 4.18 4.79
C ALA A 435 -13.04 4.00 3.76
N GLU A 436 -14.22 4.54 4.03
CA GLU A 436 -15.39 4.53 3.14
C GLU A 436 -15.17 5.39 1.90
N ALA A 437 -14.58 6.59 2.04
CA ALA A 437 -14.27 7.45 0.89
C ALA A 437 -13.32 6.76 -0.11
N LEU A 438 -12.28 6.09 0.41
CA LEU A 438 -11.37 5.27 -0.40
C LEU A 438 -12.07 4.03 -1.00
N GLY A 439 -12.94 3.40 -0.22
CA GLY A 439 -13.76 2.26 -0.65
C GLY A 439 -14.68 2.61 -1.82
N ARG A 440 -15.29 3.80 -1.80
CA ARG A 440 -16.13 4.31 -2.88
C ARG A 440 -15.38 4.41 -4.20
N LYS A 441 -14.15 4.96 -4.20
CA LYS A 441 -13.31 4.98 -5.41
C LYS A 441 -12.96 3.59 -5.92
N LYS A 442 -12.77 2.62 -5.02
CA LYS A 442 -12.57 1.22 -5.43
C LYS A 442 -13.83 0.64 -6.07
N ALA A 443 -15.02 0.91 -5.50
CA ALA A 443 -16.30 0.51 -6.08
C ALA A 443 -16.53 1.15 -7.46
N ASP A 444 -16.20 2.43 -7.63
CA ASP A 444 -16.31 3.14 -8.91
C ASP A 444 -15.46 2.45 -9.99
N MET A 445 -14.21 2.12 -9.71
CA MET A 445 -13.36 1.40 -10.66
C MET A 445 -13.87 -0.01 -11.00
N ILE A 446 -14.55 -0.68 -10.07
CA ILE A 446 -15.12 -2.01 -10.32
C ILE A 446 -16.38 -1.89 -11.18
N ARG A 447 -17.21 -0.86 -10.97
CA ARG A 447 -18.43 -0.60 -11.73
C ARG A 447 -18.17 -0.48 -13.23
N GLU A 448 -17.06 0.16 -13.61
CA GLU A 448 -16.72 0.39 -15.02
C GLU A 448 -16.35 -0.89 -15.80
N LEU A 449 -16.12 -2.02 -15.12
CA LEU A 449 -15.57 -3.23 -15.75
C LEU A 449 -16.61 -4.29 -16.10
N ASP A 450 -17.88 -4.12 -15.69
CA ASP A 450 -18.97 -5.10 -15.87
C ASP A 450 -18.53 -6.54 -15.57
N VAL A 451 -18.20 -6.81 -14.30
CA VAL A 451 -17.62 -8.08 -13.82
C VAL A 451 -18.58 -8.82 -12.89
N ASP A 452 -18.56 -10.15 -12.92
CA ASP A 452 -19.30 -11.00 -11.98
C ASP A 452 -18.69 -10.99 -10.58
N ALA A 453 -17.36 -10.77 -10.49
CA ALA A 453 -16.65 -10.73 -9.23
C ALA A 453 -15.39 -9.86 -9.25
N VAL A 454 -15.09 -9.27 -8.09
CA VAL A 454 -13.76 -8.76 -7.75
C VAL A 454 -13.05 -9.78 -6.85
N VAL A 455 -11.86 -10.17 -7.26
CA VAL A 455 -11.04 -11.15 -6.57
C VAL A 455 -9.93 -10.43 -5.80
N THR A 456 -9.63 -10.88 -4.60
CA THR A 456 -8.46 -10.43 -3.84
C THR A 456 -7.91 -11.58 -3.01
N ILE A 457 -6.64 -11.55 -2.60
CA ILE A 457 -6.15 -12.61 -1.70
C ILE A 457 -6.42 -12.30 -0.22
N CYS A 458 -6.54 -11.02 0.16
CA CYS A 458 -6.54 -10.63 1.56
C CYS A 458 -7.97 -10.59 2.15
N PRO A 459 -8.27 -11.37 3.21
CA PRO A 459 -9.60 -11.35 3.86
C PRO A 459 -10.03 -9.97 4.35
N PHE A 460 -9.09 -9.11 4.75
CA PHE A 460 -9.41 -7.77 5.22
C PHE A 460 -9.77 -6.80 4.07
N CYS A 461 -9.16 -6.99 2.90
CA CYS A 461 -9.57 -6.31 1.68
C CYS A 461 -10.93 -6.83 1.21
N GLN A 462 -11.14 -8.15 1.26
CA GLN A 462 -12.39 -8.80 0.89
C GLN A 462 -13.58 -8.24 1.70
N LEU A 463 -13.47 -8.19 3.03
CA LEU A 463 -14.51 -7.59 3.88
C LEU A 463 -14.81 -6.14 3.50
N HIS A 464 -13.77 -5.31 3.37
CA HIS A 464 -13.98 -3.88 3.14
C HIS A 464 -14.47 -3.55 1.75
N ILE A 465 -14.01 -4.27 0.72
CA ILE A 465 -14.50 -4.10 -0.64
C ILE A 465 -15.96 -4.53 -0.72
N ARG A 466 -16.35 -5.62 -0.04
CA ARG A 466 -17.76 -6.03 0.05
C ARG A 466 -18.63 -4.93 0.65
N ASP A 467 -18.26 -4.40 1.82
CA ASP A 467 -18.98 -3.29 2.44
C ASP A 467 -19.08 -2.07 1.49
N SER A 468 -18.02 -1.80 0.72
CA SER A 468 -17.98 -0.68 -0.22
C SER A 468 -18.85 -0.88 -1.46
N LEU A 469 -18.96 -2.11 -1.96
CA LEU A 469 -19.85 -2.45 -3.08
C LEU A 469 -21.31 -2.42 -2.66
N ASP A 470 -21.61 -2.94 -1.46
CA ASP A 470 -22.97 -2.91 -0.90
C ASP A 470 -23.45 -1.45 -0.74
N LEU A 471 -22.61 -0.57 -0.17
CA LEU A 471 -22.91 0.87 -0.07
C LEU A 471 -23.04 1.58 -1.43
N ALA A 472 -22.49 0.99 -2.48
CA ALA A 472 -22.51 1.52 -3.84
C ALA A 472 -23.65 0.95 -4.70
N GLY A 473 -24.51 0.08 -4.14
CA GLY A 473 -25.61 -0.59 -4.84
C GLY A 473 -25.13 -1.60 -5.89
N LEU A 474 -23.99 -2.26 -5.62
CA LEU A 474 -23.36 -3.26 -6.50
C LEU A 474 -23.37 -4.65 -5.85
N GLU A 475 -24.47 -5.01 -5.17
CA GLU A 475 -24.61 -6.28 -4.44
C GLU A 475 -24.58 -7.51 -5.38
N ASN A 476 -24.77 -7.30 -6.68
CA ASN A 476 -24.66 -8.32 -7.72
C ASN A 476 -23.21 -8.72 -8.01
N VAL A 477 -22.22 -7.88 -7.69
CA VAL A 477 -20.80 -8.16 -7.92
C VAL A 477 -20.22 -8.89 -6.70
N ARG A 478 -19.78 -10.14 -6.88
CA ARG A 478 -19.24 -10.94 -5.78
C ARG A 478 -17.85 -10.46 -5.35
N VAL A 479 -17.56 -10.50 -4.06
CA VAL A 479 -16.19 -10.25 -3.53
C VAL A 479 -15.60 -11.53 -2.99
N MET A 480 -14.66 -12.09 -3.74
CA MET A 480 -14.12 -13.42 -3.53
C MET A 480 -12.65 -13.40 -3.15
N ASN A 481 -12.27 -14.31 -2.27
CA ASN A 481 -10.89 -14.73 -2.13
C ASN A 481 -10.47 -15.51 -3.39
N ILE A 482 -9.21 -15.38 -3.83
CA ILE A 482 -8.72 -16.19 -4.96
C ILE A 482 -8.86 -17.69 -4.71
N LEU A 483 -8.82 -18.13 -3.44
CA LEU A 483 -9.01 -19.51 -3.06
C LEU A 483 -10.46 -19.98 -3.20
N GLU A 484 -11.43 -19.13 -2.89
CA GLU A 484 -12.84 -19.45 -3.14
C GLU A 484 -13.10 -19.60 -4.63
N LEU A 485 -12.47 -18.76 -5.47
CA LEU A 485 -12.55 -18.87 -6.92
C LEU A 485 -11.90 -20.16 -7.44
N LEU A 486 -10.70 -20.50 -6.94
CA LEU A 486 -10.02 -21.75 -7.29
C LEU A 486 -10.83 -22.98 -6.87
N ASP A 487 -11.44 -22.93 -5.70
CA ASP A 487 -12.25 -24.02 -5.16
C ASP A 487 -13.49 -24.30 -6.03
N LEU A 488 -14.07 -23.29 -6.69
CA LEU A 488 -15.12 -23.50 -7.69
C LEU A 488 -14.64 -24.33 -8.89
N ALA A 489 -13.36 -24.26 -9.25
CA ALA A 489 -12.80 -25.05 -10.34
C ALA A 489 -12.60 -26.53 -9.96
N TYR A 490 -12.63 -26.87 -8.67
CA TYR A 490 -12.46 -28.25 -8.17
C TYR A 490 -13.72 -28.84 -7.55
N SER A 491 -14.73 -28.03 -7.26
CA SER A 491 -15.97 -28.47 -6.65
C SER A 491 -16.83 -29.28 -7.63
N ASP A 492 -17.69 -30.15 -7.07
CA ASP A 492 -18.54 -31.03 -7.87
C ASP A 492 -19.70 -30.37 -8.59
#